data_AF-A0A3D5E0S6-F1
#
_entry.id   AF-A0A3D5E0S6-F1
#
_cell.length_a   1.000
_cell.length_b   1.000
_cell.length_c   1.000
_cell.angle_alpha   90.00
_cell.angle_beta   90.00
_cell.angle_gamma   90.00
#
_symmetry.space_group_name_H-M   'P 1'
#
loop_
_entity.id
_entity.type
_entity.pdbx_description
1 polymer ?
#
loop_
_entity_poly.entity_id
_entity_poly.type
_entity_poly.pdbx_seq_one_letter_code
_entity_poly.pdbx_strand_id
1 'polypeptide(L)'
;MPYSAALLLIMKRGDQPDPLPGGWVAGTELASWFVAKAVEAYGDQVLADANPGLAEAQDVGRELARLIFVRAEADTGIPPPLAAAIDRPGSREAEQALETCIEDRLGADPGLAAAAAGVLGRYYRQQLDCGDGQALAELGDLLWWDEPQLARAAFERAVEAGNSSALIRLAQHRWVVLQDYDGALPHYRQAIASPDPGVAAEALTGLGEAHRAHCDYQAAREVWEECIATGHPDWAPRAMMMLGNMLEYQLRDYDGARAMFGAAIGTGHPESGPEAMFLLARLLERTGDDEGAKAAYQHLAESAPPGSRGRALCQLARLLQRRGDSGGAKAAWRQVLDTEPASDDAQEALAGLLNQLGSDGDLDRLRAAHRAGTAAGNPWAPYALVVIGRMLKDRGDLDGWRDAWQQAIDAGYEDADDLLEELSPPAEDDEDDEPADVPPEFDRRNAARTGIAVLENGLPSLPETLTHHMVIPMAYWTARQTAVVLFLRFHRLRRTWHPMALMATFTRHDGEWKPDAHWHGTSFHDPFTDPGGLYGLAGRPITVSGSLGGFICHGTAAPAVKYLALIQDGHQDRRPLDNHFGAWVICAETPDQLAVAALDENGTTLTEIELTSP
;
A
#
# COMPACT_ATOMS: atom_id res chain seq x y z
N MET A 1 4.62 -20.79 -0.57
CA MET A 1 5.96 -21.24 -0.12
C MET A 1 6.44 -22.53 -0.84
N PRO A 2 6.64 -22.53 -2.18
CA PRO A 2 7.57 -23.50 -2.80
C PRO A 2 8.71 -22.88 -3.63
N TYR A 3 8.73 -21.56 -3.83
CA TYR A 3 9.66 -20.89 -4.75
C TYR A 3 11.11 -20.79 -4.23
N SER A 4 11.30 -20.43 -2.96
CA SER A 4 12.64 -20.33 -2.36
C SER A 4 13.40 -21.66 -2.34
N ALA A 5 12.69 -22.80 -2.36
CA ALA A 5 13.32 -24.12 -2.44
C ALA A 5 13.90 -24.40 -3.82
N ALA A 6 13.37 -23.80 -4.89
CA ALA A 6 13.73 -24.08 -6.26
C ALA A 6 15.10 -23.52 -6.64
N LEU A 7 15.35 -22.23 -6.37
CA LEU A 7 16.67 -21.62 -6.54
C LEU A 7 17.69 -22.25 -5.59
N LEU A 8 17.33 -22.54 -4.34
CA LEU A 8 18.17 -23.31 -3.41
C LEU A 8 18.47 -24.74 -3.89
N LEU A 9 17.52 -25.42 -4.55
CA LEU A 9 17.69 -26.75 -5.13
C LEU A 9 18.56 -26.72 -6.39
N ILE A 10 18.37 -25.73 -7.27
CA ILE A 10 19.22 -25.46 -8.43
C ILE A 10 20.64 -25.10 -7.97
N MET A 11 20.79 -24.41 -6.85
CA MET A 11 22.09 -24.09 -6.26
C MET A 11 22.76 -25.30 -5.57
N LYS A 12 22.00 -26.23 -4.98
CA LYS A 12 22.52 -27.45 -4.30
C LYS A 12 22.69 -28.68 -5.20
N ARG A 13 22.01 -28.78 -6.35
CA ARG A 13 22.09 -29.93 -7.27
C ARG A 13 22.81 -29.55 -8.57
N GLY A 14 23.70 -30.42 -9.02
CA GLY A 14 24.28 -30.34 -10.36
C GLY A 14 23.22 -30.58 -11.45
N ASP A 15 23.10 -29.63 -12.37
CA ASP A 15 22.71 -29.77 -13.78
C ASP A 15 21.41 -30.49 -14.18
N GLN A 16 20.40 -30.62 -13.32
CA GLN A 16 19.08 -31.10 -13.78
C GLN A 16 17.93 -30.10 -13.54
N PRO A 17 17.32 -29.57 -14.62
CA PRO A 17 16.11 -28.75 -14.56
C PRO A 17 14.87 -29.66 -14.57
N ASP A 18 14.26 -29.89 -13.42
CA ASP A 18 12.88 -30.38 -13.37
C ASP A 18 11.90 -29.19 -13.38
N PRO A 19 10.76 -29.29 -14.07
CA PRO A 19 9.77 -28.22 -14.14
C PRO A 19 9.13 -27.98 -12.77
N LEU A 20 9.16 -26.72 -12.33
CA LEU A 20 8.64 -26.28 -11.03
C LEU A 20 7.12 -26.13 -11.06
N PRO A 21 6.36 -26.67 -10.08
CA PRO A 21 4.94 -26.39 -9.94
C PRO A 21 4.74 -25.07 -9.21
N GLY A 22 4.29 -24.06 -9.96
CA GLY A 22 4.10 -22.68 -9.53
C GLY A 22 4.90 -21.75 -10.44
N GLY A 23 4.23 -20.80 -11.12
CA GLY A 23 4.84 -19.89 -12.11
C GLY A 23 5.92 -18.96 -11.54
N TRP A 24 6.90 -18.60 -12.38
CA TRP A 24 8.16 -17.90 -12.07
C TRP A 24 8.01 -16.38 -11.83
N VAL A 25 7.04 -15.94 -11.05
CA VAL A 25 6.65 -14.51 -10.95
C VAL A 25 7.71 -13.61 -10.29
N ALA A 26 8.40 -14.04 -9.24
CA ALA A 26 9.50 -13.25 -8.68
C ALA A 26 10.76 -13.27 -9.57
N GLY A 27 10.90 -14.29 -10.42
CA GLY A 27 12.02 -14.40 -11.35
C GLY A 27 11.88 -13.50 -12.57
N THR A 28 10.66 -13.10 -12.94
CA THR A 28 10.39 -12.21 -14.07
C THR A 28 10.81 -10.77 -13.80
N GLU A 29 10.56 -10.26 -12.59
CA GLU A 29 11.01 -8.91 -12.17
C GLU A 29 12.55 -8.83 -12.20
N LEU A 30 13.22 -9.81 -11.57
CA LEU A 30 14.69 -9.91 -11.60
C LEU A 30 15.22 -10.02 -13.03
N ALA A 31 14.63 -10.88 -13.88
CA ALA A 31 15.06 -11.01 -15.27
C ALA A 31 14.91 -9.69 -16.04
N SER A 32 13.82 -8.96 -15.81
CA SER A 32 13.57 -7.66 -16.44
C SER A 32 14.61 -6.62 -16.05
N TRP A 33 14.96 -6.55 -14.76
CA TRP A 33 16.03 -5.67 -14.28
C TRP A 33 17.38 -5.97 -14.93
N PHE A 34 17.79 -7.24 -14.99
CA PHE A 34 19.04 -7.63 -15.64
C PHE A 34 19.03 -7.25 -17.14
N VAL A 35 17.94 -7.54 -17.85
CA VAL A 35 17.81 -7.16 -19.27
C VAL A 35 17.88 -5.65 -19.47
N ALA A 36 17.27 -4.86 -18.59
CA ALA A 36 17.37 -3.40 -18.61
C ALA A 36 18.82 -2.93 -18.44
N LYS A 37 19.59 -3.50 -17.49
CA LYS A 37 21.02 -3.22 -17.32
C LYS A 37 21.85 -3.56 -18.57
N ALA A 38 21.49 -4.63 -19.27
CA ALA A 38 22.14 -4.98 -20.52
C ALA A 38 21.79 -4.00 -21.66
N VAL A 39 20.56 -3.51 -21.72
CA VAL A 39 20.15 -2.46 -22.67
C VAL A 39 20.92 -1.16 -22.41
N GLU A 40 21.02 -0.74 -21.15
CA GLU A 40 21.82 0.45 -20.75
C GLU A 40 23.29 0.31 -21.18
N ALA A 41 23.89 -0.86 -20.97
CA ALA A 41 25.30 -1.08 -21.23
C ALA A 41 25.65 -1.31 -22.72
N TYR A 42 24.81 -2.02 -23.46
CA TYR A 42 25.13 -2.49 -24.82
C TYR A 42 24.27 -1.85 -25.92
N GLY A 43 23.15 -1.20 -25.60
CA GLY A 43 22.24 -0.59 -26.56
C GLY A 43 21.83 -1.56 -27.67
N ASP A 44 22.00 -1.14 -28.93
CA ASP A 44 21.72 -1.95 -30.13
C ASP A 44 22.49 -3.28 -30.19
N GLN A 45 23.57 -3.42 -29.43
CA GLN A 45 24.37 -4.64 -29.38
C GLN A 45 23.90 -5.63 -28.30
N VAL A 46 22.80 -5.38 -27.60
CA VAL A 46 22.29 -6.27 -26.54
C VAL A 46 22.08 -7.71 -27.04
N LEU A 47 21.70 -7.91 -28.31
CA LEU A 47 21.57 -9.26 -28.91
C LEU A 47 22.82 -9.74 -29.68
N ALA A 48 23.84 -8.89 -29.81
CA ALA A 48 25.18 -9.14 -30.35
C ALA A 48 25.82 -10.48 -29.96
N ASP A 49 26.14 -11.41 -30.86
CA ASP A 49 26.85 -12.68 -30.55
C ASP A 49 28.25 -12.44 -29.95
N ALA A 50 28.33 -12.46 -28.63
CA ALA A 50 29.55 -12.40 -27.84
C ALA A 50 29.35 -13.23 -26.56
N ASN A 51 30.40 -13.92 -26.12
CA ASN A 51 30.40 -14.70 -24.88
C ASN A 51 31.22 -13.97 -23.82
N PRO A 52 30.73 -12.85 -23.26
CA PRO A 52 31.34 -12.30 -22.07
C PRO A 52 31.10 -13.27 -20.91
N GLY A 53 32.06 -13.43 -20.00
CA GLY A 53 31.82 -14.21 -18.79
C GLY A 53 30.64 -13.63 -17.99
N LEU A 54 29.94 -14.44 -17.20
CA LEU A 54 28.83 -14.00 -16.34
C LEU A 54 29.34 -13.25 -15.09
N ALA A 55 30.29 -12.34 -15.28
CA ALA A 55 30.95 -11.63 -14.18
C ALA A 55 30.11 -10.45 -13.69
N GLU A 56 29.46 -9.71 -14.60
CA GLU A 56 28.72 -8.49 -14.27
C GLU A 56 27.23 -8.61 -14.63
N ALA A 57 26.39 -7.80 -13.98
CA ALA A 57 24.93 -7.86 -14.15
C ALA A 57 24.51 -7.65 -15.60
N GLN A 58 25.13 -6.72 -16.33
CA GLN A 58 24.80 -6.50 -17.73
C GLN A 58 25.13 -7.72 -18.62
N ASP A 59 26.15 -8.53 -18.30
CA ASP A 59 26.49 -9.74 -19.07
C ASP A 59 25.41 -10.81 -18.91
N VAL A 60 24.91 -10.97 -17.67
CA VAL A 60 23.78 -11.85 -17.34
C VAL A 60 22.52 -11.39 -18.06
N GLY A 61 22.23 -10.09 -18.00
CA GLY A 61 21.11 -9.47 -18.70
C GLY A 61 21.15 -9.68 -20.19
N ARG A 62 22.35 -9.67 -20.78
CA ARG A 62 22.54 -9.95 -22.20
C ARG A 62 22.24 -11.40 -22.55
N GLU A 63 22.68 -12.35 -21.74
CA GLU A 63 22.35 -13.77 -21.92
C GLU A 63 20.84 -14.00 -21.78
N LEU A 64 20.20 -13.38 -20.79
CA LEU A 64 18.75 -13.42 -20.60
C LEU A 64 18.00 -12.80 -21.77
N ALA A 65 18.43 -11.62 -22.25
CA ALA A 65 17.83 -10.97 -23.40
C ALA A 65 17.90 -11.88 -24.63
N ARG A 66 19.03 -12.53 -24.89
CA ARG A 66 19.12 -13.49 -26.00
C ARG A 66 18.22 -14.69 -25.78
N LEU A 67 18.21 -15.26 -24.59
CA LEU A 67 17.38 -16.40 -24.27
C LEU A 67 15.89 -16.12 -24.52
N ILE A 68 15.40 -14.96 -24.05
CA ILE A 68 13.99 -14.55 -24.09
C ILE A 68 13.57 -14.02 -25.48
N PHE A 69 14.48 -13.32 -26.17
CA PHE A 69 14.14 -12.57 -27.38
C PHE A 69 14.66 -13.20 -28.69
N VAL A 70 15.76 -13.95 -28.69
CA VAL A 70 16.34 -14.52 -29.92
C VAL A 70 15.59 -15.77 -30.39
N ARG A 71 15.00 -16.56 -29.50
CA ARG A 71 14.23 -17.76 -29.91
C ARG A 71 12.87 -17.43 -30.57
N ALA A 72 12.44 -16.17 -30.59
CA ALA A 72 11.15 -15.77 -31.16
C ALA A 72 11.24 -15.28 -32.62
N GLU A 73 12.38 -14.74 -33.06
CA GLU A 73 12.48 -13.99 -34.31
C GLU A 73 13.87 -14.14 -34.93
N ALA A 74 14.13 -15.28 -35.56
CA ALA A 74 15.42 -15.56 -36.20
C ALA A 74 15.70 -14.71 -37.47
N ASP A 75 14.82 -13.76 -37.85
CA ASP A 75 14.94 -13.00 -39.10
C ASP A 75 14.47 -11.51 -39.02
N THR A 76 14.22 -10.92 -37.85
CA THR A 76 13.67 -9.53 -37.76
C THR A 76 14.29 -8.67 -36.66
N GLY A 77 15.45 -8.06 -36.91
CA GLY A 77 15.92 -6.87 -36.18
C GLY A 77 15.95 -6.96 -34.64
N ILE A 78 15.93 -5.79 -33.97
CA ILE A 78 15.77 -5.70 -32.51
C ILE A 78 14.26 -5.71 -32.19
N PRO A 79 13.77 -6.61 -31.31
CA PRO A 79 12.35 -6.68 -30.97
C PRO A 79 11.80 -5.37 -30.39
N PRO A 80 10.52 -5.03 -30.66
CA PRO A 80 9.94 -3.73 -30.28
C PRO A 80 10.09 -3.32 -28.80
N PRO A 81 9.94 -4.22 -27.80
CA PRO A 81 10.15 -3.85 -26.39
C PRO A 81 11.60 -3.45 -26.09
N LEU A 82 12.57 -4.16 -26.67
CA LEU A 82 13.99 -3.81 -26.53
C LEU A 82 14.32 -2.52 -27.28
N ALA A 83 13.79 -2.34 -28.49
CA ALA A 83 13.97 -1.11 -29.26
C ALA A 83 13.42 0.12 -28.50
N ALA A 84 12.23 0.00 -27.89
CA ALA A 84 11.66 1.06 -27.09
C ALA A 84 12.52 1.43 -25.86
N ALA A 85 13.11 0.43 -25.19
CA ALA A 85 14.01 0.65 -24.07
C ALA A 85 15.37 1.25 -24.50
N ILE A 86 15.87 0.91 -25.69
CA ILE A 86 17.10 1.50 -26.27
C ILE A 86 16.85 2.95 -26.70
N ASP A 87 15.74 3.23 -27.36
CA ASP A 87 15.40 4.56 -27.87
C ASP A 87 15.11 5.55 -26.72
N ARG A 88 14.58 5.05 -25.60
CA ARG A 88 14.17 5.83 -24.42
C ARG A 88 14.66 5.19 -23.13
N PRO A 89 15.97 5.20 -22.85
CA PRO A 89 16.51 4.62 -21.62
C PRO A 89 15.97 5.39 -20.39
N GLY A 90 15.50 4.66 -19.39
CA GLY A 90 14.90 5.23 -18.16
C GLY A 90 13.44 5.70 -18.30
N SER A 91 12.77 5.45 -19.44
CA SER A 91 11.33 5.70 -19.58
C SER A 91 10.54 4.60 -18.87
N ARG A 92 9.73 5.00 -17.89
CA ARG A 92 8.85 4.09 -17.13
C ARG A 92 7.92 3.31 -18.05
N GLU A 93 7.43 3.92 -19.13
CA GLU A 93 6.59 3.25 -20.11
C GLU A 93 7.35 2.19 -20.91
N ALA A 94 8.62 2.47 -21.25
CA ALA A 94 9.46 1.51 -21.97
C ALA A 94 9.89 0.34 -21.06
N GLU A 95 10.23 0.63 -19.80
CA GLU A 95 10.55 -0.37 -18.78
C GLU A 95 9.38 -1.29 -18.50
N GLN A 96 8.18 -0.72 -18.29
CA GLN A 96 6.97 -1.51 -18.03
C GLN A 96 6.57 -2.37 -19.24
N ALA A 97 6.71 -1.84 -20.46
CA ALA A 97 6.46 -2.64 -21.67
C ALA A 97 7.48 -3.79 -21.84
N LEU A 98 8.74 -3.57 -21.46
CA LEU A 98 9.77 -4.60 -21.47
C LEU A 98 9.46 -5.68 -20.42
N GLU A 99 9.10 -5.27 -19.21
CA GLU A 99 8.73 -6.14 -18.10
C GLU A 99 7.53 -7.02 -18.43
N THR A 100 6.40 -6.42 -18.84
CA THR A 100 5.19 -7.18 -19.22
C THR A 100 5.50 -8.19 -20.35
N CYS A 101 6.33 -7.83 -21.32
CA CYS A 101 6.71 -8.76 -22.39
C CYS A 101 7.55 -9.93 -21.89
N ILE A 102 8.48 -9.68 -20.97
CA ILE A 102 9.32 -10.71 -20.34
C ILE A 102 8.43 -11.64 -19.51
N GLU A 103 7.51 -11.10 -18.70
CA GLU A 103 6.52 -11.83 -17.93
C GLU A 103 5.66 -12.75 -18.79
N ASP A 104 5.06 -12.22 -19.86
CA ASP A 104 4.22 -13.00 -20.78
C ASP A 104 4.99 -14.16 -21.41
N ARG A 105 6.21 -13.91 -21.87
CA ARG A 105 7.04 -14.93 -22.55
C ARG A 105 7.47 -16.04 -21.59
N LEU A 106 7.91 -15.69 -20.39
CA LEU A 106 8.34 -16.66 -19.39
C LEU A 106 7.17 -17.40 -18.76
N GLY A 107 6.02 -16.74 -18.60
CA GLY A 107 4.77 -17.36 -18.18
C GLY A 107 4.23 -18.36 -19.19
N ALA A 108 4.41 -18.10 -20.49
CA ALA A 108 3.94 -18.96 -21.58
C ALA A 108 4.81 -20.21 -21.82
N ASP A 109 6.12 -20.16 -21.52
CA ASP A 109 7.06 -21.28 -21.75
C ASP A 109 7.82 -21.66 -20.46
N PRO A 110 7.37 -22.70 -19.74
CA PRO A 110 8.05 -23.20 -18.55
C PRO A 110 9.50 -23.67 -18.80
N GLY A 111 9.82 -24.12 -20.01
CA GLY A 111 11.19 -24.50 -20.38
C GLY A 111 12.10 -23.28 -20.55
N LEU A 112 11.56 -22.20 -21.11
CA LEU A 112 12.25 -20.91 -21.17
C LEU A 112 12.47 -20.31 -19.78
N ALA A 113 11.44 -20.36 -18.92
CA ALA A 113 11.55 -19.94 -17.52
C ALA A 113 12.62 -20.75 -16.76
N ALA A 114 12.65 -22.08 -16.92
CA ALA A 114 13.68 -22.93 -16.32
C ALA A 114 15.09 -22.58 -16.84
N ALA A 115 15.23 -22.28 -18.13
CA ALA A 115 16.51 -21.85 -18.69
C ALA A 115 16.95 -20.49 -18.14
N ALA A 116 16.04 -19.52 -18.01
CA ALA A 116 16.31 -18.20 -17.45
C ALA A 116 16.71 -18.31 -15.96
N ALA A 117 16.00 -19.12 -15.20
CA ALA A 117 16.37 -19.47 -13.82
C ALA A 117 17.76 -20.11 -13.73
N GLY A 118 18.13 -20.94 -14.72
CA GLY A 118 19.46 -21.52 -14.81
C GLY A 118 20.57 -20.49 -15.03
N VAL A 119 20.33 -19.46 -15.85
CA VAL A 119 21.28 -18.34 -16.06
C VAL A 119 21.49 -17.58 -14.76
N LEU A 120 20.39 -17.13 -14.12
CA LEU A 120 20.45 -16.43 -12.84
C LEU A 120 21.11 -17.27 -11.74
N GLY A 121 20.76 -18.56 -11.65
CA GLY A 121 21.36 -19.48 -10.67
C GLY A 121 22.87 -19.66 -10.84
N ARG A 122 23.39 -19.66 -12.07
CA ARG A 122 24.84 -19.68 -12.32
C ARG A 122 25.51 -18.40 -11.87
N TYR A 123 24.94 -17.24 -12.21
CA TYR A 123 25.44 -15.95 -11.77
C TYR A 123 25.50 -15.84 -10.24
N TYR A 124 24.39 -16.15 -9.55
CA TYR A 124 24.36 -16.10 -8.09
C TYR A 124 25.34 -17.07 -7.44
N ARG A 125 25.51 -18.29 -7.99
CA ARG A 125 26.53 -19.21 -7.50
C ARG A 125 27.94 -18.64 -7.67
N GLN A 126 28.23 -18.05 -8.82
CA GLN A 126 29.52 -17.41 -9.09
C GLN A 126 29.78 -16.23 -8.14
N GLN A 127 28.80 -15.35 -7.93
CA GLN A 127 28.91 -14.24 -6.98
C GLN A 127 29.09 -14.74 -5.54
N LEU A 128 28.37 -15.80 -5.18
CA LEU A 128 28.55 -16.44 -3.90
C LEU A 128 29.98 -16.99 -3.74
N ASP A 129 30.54 -17.61 -4.78
CA ASP A 129 31.85 -18.24 -4.75
C ASP A 129 33.03 -17.26 -4.92
N CYS A 130 32.79 -16.04 -5.40
CA CYS A 130 33.87 -15.07 -5.66
C CYS A 130 34.58 -14.59 -4.37
N GLY A 131 33.89 -14.69 -3.22
CA GLY A 131 34.43 -14.31 -1.91
C GLY A 131 34.66 -12.81 -1.74
N ASP A 132 34.24 -11.98 -2.69
CA ASP A 132 34.27 -10.53 -2.58
C ASP A 132 33.11 -10.07 -1.69
N GLY A 133 33.46 -9.57 -0.50
CA GLY A 133 32.48 -9.11 0.48
C GLY A 133 31.59 -7.97 -0.02
N GLN A 134 32.03 -7.15 -0.98
CA GLN A 134 31.21 -6.07 -1.55
C GLN A 134 30.19 -6.63 -2.54
N ALA A 135 30.62 -7.47 -3.47
CA ALA A 135 29.72 -8.10 -4.44
C ALA A 135 28.66 -8.98 -3.75
N LEU A 136 29.03 -9.65 -2.65
CA LEU A 136 28.10 -10.42 -1.82
C LEU A 136 27.06 -9.52 -1.11
N ALA A 137 27.44 -8.31 -0.69
CA ALA A 137 26.51 -7.36 -0.08
C ALA A 137 25.55 -6.78 -1.14
N GLU A 138 26.05 -6.42 -2.32
CA GLU A 138 25.23 -5.96 -3.44
C GLU A 138 24.25 -7.04 -3.92
N LEU A 139 24.70 -8.30 -3.94
CA LEU A 139 23.82 -9.44 -4.18
C LEU A 139 22.71 -9.55 -3.13
N GLY A 140 23.03 -9.32 -1.86
CA GLY A 140 22.04 -9.31 -0.79
C GLY A 140 21.00 -8.20 -0.96
N ASP A 141 21.44 -6.98 -1.31
CA ASP A 141 20.57 -5.83 -1.56
C ASP A 141 19.64 -6.07 -2.76
N LEU A 142 20.14 -6.70 -3.83
CA LEU A 142 19.34 -7.07 -5.00
C LEU A 142 18.23 -8.09 -4.65
N LEU A 143 18.54 -9.07 -3.81
CA LEU A 143 17.62 -10.16 -3.46
C LEU A 143 16.71 -9.84 -2.26
N TRP A 144 16.76 -8.61 -1.77
CA TRP A 144 16.20 -8.19 -0.48
C TRP A 144 14.72 -8.58 -0.32
N TRP A 145 13.88 -8.29 -1.31
CA TRP A 145 12.45 -8.61 -1.27
C TRP A 145 12.12 -9.96 -1.91
N ASP A 146 12.79 -10.27 -3.03
CA ASP A 146 12.40 -11.39 -3.90
C ASP A 146 12.81 -12.75 -3.33
N GLU A 147 14.01 -12.83 -2.76
CA GLU A 147 14.53 -14.07 -2.19
C GLU A 147 15.16 -13.83 -0.80
N PRO A 148 14.33 -13.57 0.24
CA PRO A 148 14.81 -13.12 1.54
C PRO A 148 15.82 -14.07 2.21
N GLN A 149 15.71 -15.38 1.98
CA GLN A 149 16.66 -16.34 2.56
C GLN A 149 18.00 -16.34 1.82
N LEU A 150 18.01 -16.09 0.51
CA LEU A 150 19.24 -15.95 -0.26
C LEU A 150 19.93 -14.61 0.04
N ALA A 151 19.16 -13.52 0.16
CA ALA A 151 19.68 -12.23 0.63
C ALA A 151 20.39 -12.37 1.98
N ARG A 152 19.76 -13.05 2.95
CA ARG A 152 20.38 -13.34 4.26
C ARG A 152 21.70 -14.08 4.11
N ALA A 153 21.73 -15.16 3.31
CA ALA A 153 22.94 -15.96 3.10
C ALA A 153 24.05 -15.16 2.39
N ALA A 154 23.70 -14.29 1.46
CA ALA A 154 24.64 -13.39 0.78
C ALA A 154 25.26 -12.40 1.78
N PHE A 155 24.44 -11.75 2.62
CA PHE A 155 24.94 -10.87 3.68
C PHE A 155 25.81 -11.61 4.72
N GLU A 156 25.41 -12.81 5.16
CA GLU A 156 26.22 -13.64 6.08
C GLU A 156 27.61 -13.93 5.49
N ARG A 157 27.68 -14.31 4.20
CA ARG A 157 28.96 -14.53 3.51
C ARG A 157 29.74 -13.25 3.28
N ALA A 158 29.08 -12.12 3.04
CA ALA A 158 29.74 -10.82 2.95
C ALA A 158 30.44 -10.46 4.26
N VAL A 159 29.79 -10.72 5.40
CA VAL A 159 30.38 -10.55 6.73
C VAL A 159 31.58 -11.49 6.93
N GLU A 160 31.46 -12.76 6.56
CA GLU A 160 32.57 -13.72 6.61
C GLU A 160 33.78 -13.31 5.74
N ALA A 161 33.51 -12.67 4.60
CA ALA A 161 34.52 -12.10 3.71
C ALA A 161 35.14 -10.79 4.24
N GLY A 162 34.72 -10.29 5.39
CA GLY A 162 35.26 -9.10 6.05
C GLY A 162 34.55 -7.79 5.71
N ASN A 163 33.40 -7.84 5.01
CA ASN A 163 32.59 -6.65 4.79
C ASN A 163 31.81 -6.28 6.06
N SER A 164 32.35 -5.33 6.83
CA SER A 164 31.73 -4.90 8.09
C SER A 164 30.40 -4.14 7.92
N SER A 165 30.16 -3.47 6.77
CA SER A 165 28.87 -2.80 6.53
C SER A 165 27.74 -3.80 6.26
N ALA A 166 28.07 -5.01 5.79
CA ALA A 166 27.11 -6.08 5.60
C ALA A 166 26.45 -6.55 6.92
N LEU A 167 27.08 -6.30 8.08
CA LEU A 167 26.45 -6.55 9.39
C LEU A 167 25.19 -5.70 9.59
N ILE A 168 25.22 -4.44 9.14
CA ILE A 168 24.10 -3.51 9.25
C ILE A 168 22.97 -3.97 8.33
N ARG A 169 23.30 -4.27 7.06
CA ARG A 169 22.36 -4.84 6.09
C ARG A 169 21.72 -6.13 6.59
N LEU A 170 22.52 -7.07 7.10
CA LEU A 170 22.04 -8.33 7.69
C LEU A 170 21.09 -8.07 8.86
N ALA A 171 21.43 -7.14 9.75
CA ALA A 171 20.59 -6.79 10.90
C ALA A 171 19.24 -6.20 10.45
N GLN A 172 19.27 -5.23 9.53
CA GLN A 172 18.07 -4.62 8.96
C GLN A 172 17.20 -5.66 8.24
N HIS A 173 17.80 -6.55 7.46
CA HIS A 173 17.10 -7.59 6.72
C HIS A 173 16.41 -8.59 7.64
N ARG A 174 17.12 -9.04 8.69
CA ARG A 174 16.54 -9.93 9.70
C ARG A 174 15.38 -9.27 10.42
N TRP A 175 15.53 -8.01 10.82
CA TRP A 175 14.47 -7.28 11.50
C TRP A 175 13.26 -7.02 10.60
N VAL A 176 13.45 -6.37 9.44
CA VAL A 176 12.36 -5.85 8.61
C VAL A 176 11.74 -6.92 7.71
N VAL A 177 12.55 -7.76 7.07
CA VAL A 177 12.04 -8.71 6.08
C VAL A 177 11.72 -10.06 6.72
N LEU A 178 12.62 -10.56 7.57
CA LEU A 178 12.43 -11.85 8.24
C LEU A 178 11.63 -11.76 9.53
N GLN A 179 11.29 -10.54 9.98
CA GLN A 179 10.54 -10.29 11.22
C GLN A 179 11.23 -10.92 12.46
N ASP A 180 12.57 -10.99 12.42
CA ASP A 180 13.45 -11.56 13.45
C ASP A 180 14.25 -10.45 14.11
N TYR A 181 13.57 -9.72 15.00
CA TYR A 181 14.16 -8.63 15.77
C TYR A 181 15.27 -9.10 16.71
N ASP A 182 15.02 -10.15 17.49
CA ASP A 182 16.00 -10.67 18.46
C ASP A 182 17.27 -11.15 17.76
N GLY A 183 17.13 -11.77 16.58
CA GLY A 183 18.25 -12.18 15.75
C GLY A 183 19.01 -11.04 15.07
N ALA A 184 18.42 -9.85 14.93
CA ALA A 184 19.07 -8.67 14.39
C ALA A 184 20.00 -7.97 15.40
N LEU A 185 19.64 -7.96 16.69
CA LEU A 185 20.38 -7.22 17.73
C LEU A 185 21.86 -7.60 17.85
N PRO A 186 22.27 -8.88 17.79
CA PRO A 186 23.69 -9.25 17.85
C PRO A 186 24.51 -8.67 16.69
N HIS A 187 23.93 -8.60 15.49
CA HIS A 187 24.61 -8.07 14.30
C HIS A 187 24.80 -6.56 14.38
N TYR A 188 23.79 -5.82 14.87
CA TYR A 188 23.96 -4.41 15.19
C TYR A 188 25.06 -4.19 16.23
N ARG A 189 25.07 -4.95 17.33
CA ARG A 189 26.13 -4.84 18.36
C ARG A 189 27.52 -5.15 17.80
N GLN A 190 27.61 -6.11 16.90
CA GLN A 190 28.87 -6.43 16.24
C GLN A 190 29.32 -5.29 15.29
N ALA A 191 28.39 -4.69 14.55
CA ALA A 191 28.69 -3.53 13.69
C ALA A 191 29.11 -2.29 14.50
N ILE A 192 28.49 -2.05 15.66
CA ILE A 192 28.88 -0.97 16.60
C ILE A 192 30.31 -1.14 17.10
N ALA A 193 30.76 -2.38 17.29
CA ALA A 193 32.13 -2.70 17.69
C ALA A 193 33.15 -2.64 16.52
N SER A 194 32.71 -2.27 15.31
CA SER A 194 33.60 -2.14 14.15
C SER A 194 34.67 -1.05 14.41
N PRO A 195 35.92 -1.24 13.95
CA PRO A 195 36.94 -0.20 14.01
C PRO A 195 36.66 0.96 13.05
N ASP A 196 35.73 0.79 12.10
CA ASP A 196 35.28 1.86 11.20
C ASP A 196 34.24 2.74 11.91
N PRO A 197 34.54 4.03 12.18
CA PRO A 197 33.60 4.94 12.85
C PRO A 197 32.30 5.17 12.06
N GLY A 198 32.32 5.07 10.73
CA GLY A 198 31.14 5.21 9.90
C GLY A 198 30.18 4.05 10.08
N VAL A 199 30.70 2.82 10.03
CA VAL A 199 29.92 1.59 10.28
C VAL A 199 29.38 1.59 11.71
N ALA A 200 30.20 1.97 12.70
CA ALA A 200 29.76 2.03 14.09
C ALA A 200 28.62 3.04 14.28
N ALA A 201 28.75 4.26 13.74
CA ALA A 201 27.75 5.31 13.87
C ALA A 201 26.45 4.98 13.11
N GLU A 202 26.54 4.40 11.91
CA GLU A 202 25.38 3.91 11.16
C GLU A 202 24.63 2.82 11.94
N ALA A 203 25.37 1.85 12.48
CA ALA A 203 24.79 0.76 13.25
C ALA A 203 24.06 1.25 14.51
N LEU A 204 24.58 2.29 15.19
CA LEU A 204 23.87 2.95 16.29
C LEU A 204 22.54 3.55 15.78
N THR A 205 22.52 4.26 14.65
CA THR A 205 21.25 4.80 14.13
C THR A 205 20.21 3.72 13.81
N GLY A 206 20.63 2.61 13.17
CA GLY A 206 19.76 1.49 12.83
C GLY A 206 19.27 0.71 14.05
N LEU A 207 20.13 0.49 15.05
CA LEU A 207 19.74 -0.15 16.30
C LEU A 207 18.73 0.69 17.08
N GLY A 208 18.93 2.01 17.14
CA GLY A 208 17.98 2.91 17.78
C GLY A 208 16.61 2.88 17.10
N GLU A 209 16.57 2.76 15.76
CA GLU A 209 15.32 2.60 15.02
C GLU A 209 14.61 1.28 15.31
N ALA A 210 15.37 0.18 15.37
CA ALA A 210 14.85 -1.13 15.71
C ALA A 210 14.23 -1.13 17.12
N HIS A 211 14.89 -0.49 18.09
CA HIS A 211 14.35 -0.30 19.44
C HIS A 211 13.07 0.55 19.44
N ARG A 212 13.06 1.69 18.72
CA ARG A 212 11.88 2.56 18.63
C ARG A 212 10.68 1.81 18.06
N ALA A 213 10.88 1.03 17.00
CA ALA A 213 9.81 0.26 16.37
C ALA A 213 9.23 -0.82 17.29
N HIS A 214 10.03 -1.37 18.20
CA HIS A 214 9.59 -2.31 19.24
C HIS A 214 9.13 -1.63 20.54
N CYS A 215 8.89 -0.32 20.50
CA CYS A 215 8.44 0.49 21.63
C CYS A 215 9.42 0.53 22.82
N ASP A 216 10.69 0.15 22.63
CA ASP A 216 11.74 0.34 23.63
C ASP A 216 12.38 1.73 23.48
N TYR A 217 11.61 2.75 23.86
CA TYR A 217 12.00 4.15 23.66
C TYR A 217 13.20 4.56 24.52
N GLN A 218 13.43 3.88 25.66
CA GLN A 218 14.58 4.15 26.51
C GLN A 218 15.86 3.63 25.85
N ALA A 219 15.87 2.39 25.36
CA ALA A 219 17.02 1.85 24.63
C ALA A 219 17.27 2.63 23.33
N ALA A 220 16.22 3.00 22.61
CA ALA A 220 16.34 3.83 21.41
C ALA A 220 17.00 5.19 21.70
N ARG A 221 16.59 5.84 22.81
CA ARG A 221 17.18 7.09 23.26
C ARG A 221 18.66 6.95 23.57
N GLU A 222 19.03 5.97 24.39
CA GLU A 222 20.42 5.74 24.80
C GLU A 222 21.32 5.51 23.60
N VAL A 223 20.89 4.68 22.65
CA VAL A 223 21.65 4.35 21.44
C VAL A 223 21.79 5.56 20.51
N TRP A 224 20.75 6.37 20.33
CA TRP A 224 20.88 7.59 19.51
C TRP A 224 21.69 8.68 20.20
N GLU A 225 21.62 8.83 21.53
CA GLU A 225 22.51 9.72 22.30
C GLU A 225 23.98 9.28 22.17
N GLU A 226 24.25 7.97 22.16
CA GLU A 226 25.58 7.42 21.86
C GLU A 226 26.03 7.76 20.45
N CYS A 227 25.18 7.60 19.43
CA CYS A 227 25.48 8.00 18.05
C CYS A 227 25.82 9.50 17.96
N ILE A 228 25.04 10.34 18.63
CA ILE A 228 25.27 11.79 18.68
C ILE A 228 26.63 12.11 19.31
N ALA A 229 27.00 11.40 20.38
CA ALA A 229 28.27 11.59 21.08
C ALA A 229 29.50 11.22 20.23
N THR A 230 29.35 10.37 19.19
CA THR A 230 30.44 10.08 18.23
C THR A 230 30.86 11.32 17.44
N GLY A 231 29.96 12.29 17.26
CA GLY A 231 30.19 13.46 16.41
C GLY A 231 30.39 13.13 14.92
N HIS A 232 29.97 11.94 14.47
CA HIS A 232 30.11 11.54 13.07
C HIS A 232 29.34 12.52 12.15
N PRO A 233 29.97 13.07 11.09
CA PRO A 233 29.38 14.14 10.28
C PRO A 233 28.04 13.77 9.64
N ASP A 234 27.89 12.53 9.15
CA ASP A 234 26.65 12.12 8.46
C ASP A 234 25.59 11.52 9.41
N TRP A 235 26.03 10.67 10.35
CA TRP A 235 25.12 9.89 11.22
C TRP A 235 24.66 10.64 12.48
N ALA A 236 25.48 11.51 13.08
CA ALA A 236 25.06 12.23 14.28
C ALA A 236 23.88 13.21 14.01
N PRO A 237 23.86 14.01 12.92
CA PRO A 237 22.70 14.84 12.59
C PRO A 237 21.43 14.01 12.32
N ARG A 238 21.56 12.83 11.71
CA ARG A 238 20.45 11.90 11.49
C ARG A 238 19.91 11.35 12.81
N ALA A 239 20.78 10.94 13.72
CA ALA A 239 20.39 10.49 15.07
C ALA A 239 19.67 11.60 15.86
N MET A 240 20.13 12.86 15.77
CA MET A 240 19.43 14.01 16.35
C MET A 240 17.99 14.14 15.82
N MET A 241 17.79 14.04 14.50
CA MET A 241 16.44 14.07 13.93
C MET A 241 15.57 12.92 14.40
N MET A 242 16.10 11.69 14.40
CA MET A 242 15.34 10.49 14.80
C MET A 242 14.95 10.56 16.28
N LEU A 243 15.87 10.98 17.14
CA LEU A 243 15.61 11.23 18.55
C LEU A 243 14.59 12.35 18.73
N GLY A 244 14.72 13.47 18.02
CA GLY A 244 13.77 14.58 18.05
C GLY A 244 12.35 14.16 17.67
N ASN A 245 12.20 13.34 16.63
CA ASN A 245 10.92 12.80 16.20
C ASN A 245 10.29 11.87 17.26
N MET A 246 11.09 10.98 17.85
CA MET A 246 10.60 10.11 18.93
C MET A 246 10.18 10.92 20.16
N LEU A 247 10.96 11.94 20.54
CA LEU A 247 10.64 12.85 21.65
C LEU A 247 9.29 13.54 21.42
N GLU A 248 9.03 14.05 20.21
CA GLU A 248 7.75 14.69 19.87
C GLU A 248 6.57 13.71 19.88
N TYR A 249 6.69 12.61 19.13
CA TYR A 249 5.53 11.77 18.81
C TYR A 249 5.22 10.71 19.86
N GLN A 250 6.26 10.16 20.51
CA GLN A 250 6.10 9.06 21.47
C GLN A 250 6.16 9.56 22.91
N LEU A 251 7.10 10.45 23.23
CA LEU A 251 7.31 10.92 24.60
C LEU A 251 6.66 12.26 24.92
N ARG A 252 6.13 12.97 23.91
CA ARG A 252 5.52 14.32 24.04
C ARG A 252 6.47 15.35 24.68
N ASP A 253 7.78 15.13 24.58
CA ASP A 253 8.82 16.05 25.02
C ASP A 253 9.14 17.05 23.90
N TYR A 254 8.32 18.10 23.80
CA TYR A 254 8.44 19.11 22.75
C TYR A 254 9.71 19.97 22.88
N ASP A 255 10.15 20.25 24.11
CA ASP A 255 11.37 21.01 24.35
C ASP A 255 12.61 20.19 23.96
N GLY A 256 12.64 18.91 24.33
CA GLY A 256 13.66 17.97 23.88
C GLY A 256 13.68 17.82 22.36
N ALA A 257 12.52 17.66 21.72
CA ALA A 257 12.41 17.58 20.27
C ALA A 257 12.95 18.85 19.58
N ARG A 258 12.56 20.03 20.07
CA ARG A 258 13.05 21.32 19.58
C ARG A 258 14.57 21.44 19.71
N ALA A 259 15.13 21.02 20.84
CA ALA A 259 16.58 21.04 21.06
C ALA A 259 17.31 20.12 20.06
N MET A 260 16.78 18.92 19.80
CA MET A 260 17.37 17.98 18.87
C MET A 260 17.30 18.45 17.41
N PHE A 261 16.15 18.98 16.97
CA PHE A 261 16.05 19.55 15.62
C PHE A 261 16.96 20.78 15.47
N GLY A 262 17.02 21.66 16.48
CA GLY A 262 17.94 22.79 16.49
C GLY A 262 19.41 22.37 16.42
N ALA A 263 19.80 21.31 17.14
CA ALA A 263 21.15 20.76 17.10
C ALA A 263 21.48 20.21 15.70
N ALA A 264 20.57 19.45 15.08
CA ALA A 264 20.74 18.92 13.73
C ALA A 264 20.92 20.04 12.69
N ILE A 265 20.10 21.09 12.75
CA ILE A 265 20.26 22.29 11.90
C ILE A 265 21.63 22.94 12.12
N GLY A 266 22.06 23.07 13.38
CA GLY A 266 23.34 23.67 13.74
C GLY A 266 24.58 22.94 13.19
N THR A 267 24.43 21.68 12.78
CA THR A 267 25.52 20.92 12.12
C THR A 267 25.77 21.38 10.68
N GLY A 268 24.78 22.01 10.03
CA GLY A 268 24.86 22.39 8.63
C GLY A 268 24.87 21.20 7.64
N HIS A 269 24.48 20.00 8.08
CA HIS A 269 24.44 18.82 7.22
C HIS A 269 23.48 19.02 6.03
N PRO A 270 23.89 18.71 4.79
CA PRO A 270 23.15 19.07 3.58
C PRO A 270 21.76 18.44 3.45
N GLU A 271 21.56 17.23 3.99
CA GLU A 271 20.27 16.53 3.94
C GLU A 271 19.49 16.66 5.26
N SER A 272 20.09 16.23 6.37
CA SER A 272 19.52 16.33 7.72
C SER A 272 19.20 17.76 8.19
N GLY A 273 19.96 18.78 7.79
CA GLY A 273 19.71 20.16 8.19
C GLY A 273 18.36 20.70 7.69
N PRO A 274 18.10 20.70 6.37
CA PRO A 274 16.80 21.06 5.80
C PRO A 274 15.63 20.24 6.35
N GLU A 275 15.78 18.92 6.50
CA GLU A 275 14.71 18.08 7.05
C GLU A 275 14.44 18.38 8.53
N ALA A 276 15.48 18.57 9.35
CA ALA A 276 15.33 19.00 10.74
C ALA A 276 14.65 20.37 10.87
N MET A 277 14.93 21.30 9.95
CA MET A 277 14.25 22.60 9.90
C MET A 277 12.77 22.47 9.54
N PHE A 278 12.42 21.58 8.63
CA PHE A 278 11.03 21.27 8.31
C PHE A 278 10.29 20.68 9.52
N LEU A 279 10.90 19.71 10.20
CA LEU A 279 10.36 19.10 11.41
C LEU A 279 10.20 20.11 12.55
N LEU A 280 11.18 21.00 12.73
CA LEU A 280 11.10 22.09 13.69
C LEU A 280 9.94 23.05 13.35
N ALA A 281 9.77 23.44 12.09
CA ALA A 281 8.67 24.31 11.67
C ALA A 281 7.31 23.69 11.99
N ARG A 282 7.12 22.39 11.72
CA ARG A 282 5.90 21.64 12.08
C ARG A 282 5.67 21.55 13.58
N LEU A 283 6.73 21.34 14.36
CA LEU A 283 6.66 21.32 15.82
C LEU A 283 6.22 22.69 16.36
N LEU A 284 6.79 23.78 15.85
CA LEU A 284 6.44 25.15 16.22
C LEU A 284 4.96 25.44 15.92
N GLU A 285 4.49 25.03 14.74
CA GLU A 285 3.08 25.15 14.37
C GLU A 285 2.17 24.39 15.35
N ARG A 286 2.49 23.12 15.65
CA ARG A 286 1.71 22.28 16.58
C ARG A 286 1.70 22.81 18.01
N THR A 287 2.74 23.50 18.42
CA THR A 287 2.88 24.10 19.75
C THR A 287 2.38 25.55 19.81
N GLY A 288 1.92 26.10 18.68
CA GLY A 288 1.28 27.42 18.59
C GLY A 288 2.24 28.59 18.37
N ASP A 289 3.51 28.35 18.06
CA ASP A 289 4.48 29.38 17.65
C ASP A 289 4.45 29.57 16.13
N ASP A 290 3.42 30.25 15.63
CA ASP A 290 3.23 30.44 14.18
C ASP A 290 4.29 31.34 13.56
N GLU A 291 4.79 32.35 14.29
CA GLU A 291 5.83 33.24 13.78
C GLU A 291 7.15 32.48 13.65
N GLY A 292 7.48 31.62 14.62
CA GLY A 292 8.61 30.70 14.53
C GLY A 292 8.46 29.71 13.38
N ALA A 293 7.27 29.10 13.22
CA ALA A 293 6.99 28.17 12.13
C ALA A 293 7.11 28.85 10.75
N LYS A 294 6.53 30.04 10.61
CA LYS A 294 6.60 30.86 9.41
C LYS A 294 8.05 31.19 9.04
N ALA A 295 8.84 31.66 10.00
CA ALA A 295 10.25 31.98 9.77
C ALA A 295 11.05 30.74 9.33
N ALA A 296 10.79 29.59 9.94
CA ALA A 296 11.46 28.33 9.59
C ALA A 296 11.08 27.85 8.18
N TYR A 297 9.79 27.85 7.80
CA TYR A 297 9.37 27.50 6.45
C TYR A 297 9.89 28.48 5.39
N GLN A 298 9.93 29.78 5.68
CA GLN A 298 10.50 30.80 4.79
C GLN A 298 11.98 30.57 4.56
N HIS A 299 12.74 30.37 5.64
CA HIS A 299 14.17 30.07 5.53
C HIS A 299 14.40 28.80 4.69
N LEU A 300 13.62 27.74 4.93
CA LEU A 300 13.73 26.50 4.17
C LEU A 300 13.42 26.72 2.69
N ALA A 301 12.37 27.49 2.35
CA ALA A 301 12.05 27.82 0.97
C ALA A 301 13.16 28.62 0.25
N GLU A 302 13.89 29.45 0.99
CA GLU A 302 15.01 30.25 0.46
C GLU A 302 16.29 29.42 0.28
N SER A 303 16.59 28.53 1.23
CA SER A 303 17.88 27.83 1.29
C SER A 303 17.88 26.41 0.71
N ALA A 304 16.73 25.76 0.57
CA ALA A 304 16.67 24.35 0.22
C ALA A 304 16.79 24.07 -1.29
N PRO A 305 17.23 22.86 -1.71
CA PRO A 305 17.14 22.41 -3.09
C PRO A 305 15.67 22.34 -3.56
N PRO A 306 15.41 22.37 -4.89
CA PRO A 306 14.06 22.49 -5.44
C PRO A 306 13.00 21.57 -4.82
N GLY A 307 13.22 20.26 -4.72
CA GLY A 307 12.21 19.34 -4.14
C GLY A 307 11.85 19.60 -2.66
N SER A 308 12.71 20.26 -1.88
CA SER A 308 12.39 20.64 -0.49
C SER A 308 11.77 22.03 -0.38
N ARG A 309 11.95 22.89 -1.39
CA ARG A 309 11.40 24.23 -1.45
C ARG A 309 9.90 24.20 -1.67
N GLY A 310 9.41 23.46 -2.68
CA GLY A 310 7.98 23.30 -2.96
C GLY A 310 7.19 22.91 -1.71
N ARG A 311 7.60 21.83 -1.06
CA ARG A 311 7.04 21.34 0.22
C ARG A 311 7.00 22.41 1.31
N ALA A 312 8.07 23.18 1.49
CA ALA A 312 8.15 24.25 2.48
C ALA A 312 7.18 25.41 2.17
N LEU A 313 7.11 25.83 0.90
CA LEU A 313 6.21 26.88 0.43
C LEU A 313 4.74 26.47 0.56
N CYS A 314 4.42 25.21 0.28
CA CYS A 314 3.07 24.67 0.50
C CYS A 314 2.67 24.73 1.97
N GLN A 315 3.54 24.31 2.91
CA GLN A 315 3.25 24.44 4.34
C GLN A 315 3.12 25.91 4.79
N LEU A 316 4.01 26.78 4.31
CA LEU A 316 3.93 28.21 4.58
C LEU A 316 2.59 28.78 4.09
N ALA A 317 2.15 28.42 2.90
CA ALA A 317 0.89 28.88 2.34
C ALA A 317 -0.31 28.43 3.19
N ARG A 318 -0.34 27.15 3.61
CA ARG A 318 -1.38 26.62 4.50
C ARG A 318 -1.39 27.32 5.86
N LEU A 319 -0.22 27.61 6.42
CA LEU A 319 -0.09 28.36 7.69
C LEU A 319 -0.67 29.77 7.55
N LEU A 320 -0.28 30.49 6.50
CA LEU A 320 -0.77 31.84 6.20
C LEU A 320 -2.29 31.84 5.99
N GLN A 321 -2.82 30.84 5.27
CA GLN A 321 -4.25 30.66 5.06
C GLN A 321 -5.00 30.50 6.39
N ARG A 322 -4.56 29.58 7.27
CA ARG A 322 -5.19 29.37 8.60
C ARG A 322 -5.18 30.63 9.46
N ARG A 323 -4.19 31.50 9.29
CA ARG A 323 -4.07 32.77 10.01
C ARG A 323 -4.79 33.94 9.34
N GLY A 324 -5.47 33.69 8.22
CA GLY A 324 -6.26 34.68 7.50
C GLY A 324 -5.44 35.56 6.53
N ASP A 325 -4.15 35.30 6.33
CA ASP A 325 -3.33 35.98 5.33
C ASP A 325 -3.51 35.31 3.95
N SER A 326 -4.68 35.55 3.36
CA SER A 326 -5.01 35.10 1.98
C SER A 326 -3.98 35.59 0.96
N GLY A 327 -3.47 36.82 1.12
CA GLY A 327 -2.48 37.41 0.23
C GLY A 327 -1.16 36.64 0.23
N GLY A 328 -0.61 36.41 1.41
CA GLY A 328 0.61 35.63 1.62
C GLY A 328 0.46 34.17 1.18
N ALA A 329 -0.67 33.53 1.49
CA ALA A 329 -0.94 32.15 1.07
C ALA A 329 -0.90 32.00 -0.46
N LYS A 330 -1.61 32.87 -1.18
CA LYS A 330 -1.62 32.88 -2.65
C LYS A 330 -0.24 33.16 -3.24
N ALA A 331 0.55 34.03 -2.61
CA ALA A 331 1.91 34.31 -3.06
C ALA A 331 2.81 33.08 -2.94
N ALA A 332 2.75 32.36 -1.81
CA ALA A 332 3.54 31.16 -1.57
C ALA A 332 3.18 30.01 -2.53
N TRP A 333 1.89 29.72 -2.74
CA TRP A 333 1.48 28.71 -3.74
C TRP A 333 1.87 29.10 -5.17
N ARG A 334 1.73 30.37 -5.53
CA ARG A 334 2.15 30.84 -6.86
C ARG A 334 3.66 30.67 -7.05
N GLN A 335 4.45 30.92 -6.02
CA GLN A 335 5.89 30.72 -6.09
C GLN A 335 6.25 29.27 -6.43
N VAL A 336 5.57 28.27 -5.84
CA VAL A 336 5.76 26.85 -6.21
C VAL A 336 5.49 26.63 -7.70
N LEU A 337 4.35 27.14 -8.19
CA LEU A 337 3.97 26.99 -9.60
C LEU A 337 4.93 27.69 -10.57
N ASP A 338 5.52 28.81 -10.15
CA ASP A 338 6.43 29.59 -10.97
C ASP A 338 7.86 29.00 -10.99
N THR A 339 8.33 28.43 -9.87
CA THR A 339 9.70 27.92 -9.74
C THR A 339 9.83 26.43 -10.02
N GLU A 340 8.80 25.64 -9.71
CA GLU A 340 8.82 24.17 -9.71
C GLU A 340 7.53 23.57 -10.33
N PRO A 341 7.15 23.95 -11.56
CA PRO A 341 5.86 23.56 -12.18
C PRO A 341 5.68 22.05 -12.41
N ALA A 342 6.77 21.26 -12.33
CA ALA A 342 6.76 19.82 -12.53
C ALA A 342 7.02 19.01 -11.23
N SER A 343 7.12 19.68 -10.08
CA SER A 343 7.25 18.96 -8.79
C SER A 343 5.92 18.37 -8.34
N ASP A 344 5.96 17.32 -7.53
CA ASP A 344 4.76 16.74 -6.88
C ASP A 344 3.99 17.79 -6.05
N ASP A 345 4.69 18.77 -5.47
CA ASP A 345 4.09 19.87 -4.71
C ASP A 345 3.28 20.86 -5.58
N ALA A 346 3.48 20.87 -6.90
CA ALA A 346 2.82 21.81 -7.80
C ALA A 346 1.30 21.56 -7.89
N GLN A 347 0.88 20.29 -7.84
CA GLN A 347 -0.52 19.92 -7.79
C GLN A 347 -1.19 20.48 -6.52
N GLU A 348 -0.55 20.29 -5.37
CA GLU A 348 -1.05 20.80 -4.10
C GLU A 348 -1.12 22.34 -4.11
N ALA A 349 -0.09 22.99 -4.64
CA ALA A 349 -0.05 24.44 -4.75
C ALA A 349 -1.15 25.00 -5.66
N LEU A 350 -1.41 24.34 -6.79
CA LEU A 350 -2.50 24.71 -7.69
C LEU A 350 -3.86 24.55 -7.00
N ALA A 351 -4.10 23.42 -6.33
CA ALA A 351 -5.34 23.18 -5.61
C ALA A 351 -5.56 24.21 -4.49
N GLY A 352 -4.53 24.49 -3.69
CA GLY A 352 -4.57 25.50 -2.63
C GLY A 352 -4.86 26.91 -3.17
N LEU A 353 -4.18 27.32 -4.24
CA LEU A 353 -4.40 28.61 -4.88
C LEU A 353 -5.82 28.75 -5.42
N LEU A 354 -6.32 27.74 -6.13
CA LEU A 354 -7.67 27.75 -6.70
C LEU A 354 -8.75 27.77 -5.60
N ASN A 355 -8.61 26.95 -4.56
CA ASN A 355 -9.55 26.96 -3.44
C ASN A 355 -9.58 28.29 -2.68
N GLN A 356 -8.42 28.94 -2.53
CA GLN A 356 -8.36 30.27 -1.93
C GLN A 356 -9.02 31.33 -2.82
N LEU A 357 -8.81 31.30 -4.13
CA LEU A 357 -9.50 32.19 -5.07
C LEU A 357 -11.01 31.98 -5.07
N GLY A 358 -11.47 30.72 -4.97
CA GLY A 358 -12.88 30.37 -4.80
C GLY A 358 -13.48 30.94 -3.52
N SER A 359 -12.77 30.80 -2.40
CA SER A 359 -13.18 31.34 -1.09
C SER A 359 -13.22 32.87 -1.08
N ASP A 360 -12.29 33.52 -1.78
CA ASP A 360 -12.28 34.98 -1.97
C ASP A 360 -13.40 35.44 -2.96
N GLY A 361 -14.06 34.51 -3.66
CA GLY A 361 -15.09 34.80 -4.67
C GLY A 361 -14.56 35.39 -5.97
N ASP A 362 -13.26 35.25 -6.26
CA ASP A 362 -12.56 35.86 -7.38
C ASP A 362 -12.70 35.01 -8.67
N LEU A 363 -13.91 35.02 -9.24
CA LEU A 363 -14.27 34.25 -10.43
C LEU A 363 -13.38 34.57 -11.64
N ASP A 364 -13.00 35.83 -11.81
CA ASP A 364 -12.19 36.28 -12.94
C ASP A 364 -10.77 35.70 -12.86
N ARG A 365 -10.18 35.68 -11.66
CA ARG A 365 -8.88 35.03 -11.47
C ARG A 365 -8.95 33.51 -11.58
N LEU A 366 -10.03 32.87 -11.12
CA LEU A 366 -10.23 31.43 -11.35
C LEU A 366 -10.28 31.10 -12.86
N ARG A 367 -11.05 31.86 -13.64
CA ARG A 367 -11.11 31.71 -15.11
C ARG A 367 -9.79 32.01 -15.79
N ALA A 368 -9.00 32.95 -15.26
CA ALA A 368 -7.65 33.22 -15.76
C ALA A 368 -6.69 32.05 -15.45
N ALA A 369 -6.76 31.49 -14.24
CA ALA A 369 -5.96 30.35 -13.82
C ALA A 369 -6.29 29.10 -14.62
N HIS A 370 -7.57 28.81 -14.86
CA HIS A 370 -8.01 27.73 -15.76
C HIS A 370 -7.38 27.87 -17.15
N ARG A 371 -7.54 29.04 -17.80
CA ARG A 371 -6.98 29.29 -19.15
C ARG A 371 -5.46 29.14 -19.20
N ALA A 372 -4.76 29.63 -18.18
CA ALA A 372 -3.31 29.49 -18.09
C ALA A 372 -2.89 28.02 -17.94
N GLY A 373 -3.56 27.27 -17.06
CA GLY A 373 -3.30 25.84 -16.85
C GLY A 373 -3.55 25.01 -18.12
N THR A 374 -4.65 25.25 -18.83
CA THR A 374 -4.95 24.57 -20.09
C THR A 374 -3.91 24.89 -21.16
N ALA A 375 -3.49 26.16 -21.29
CA ALA A 375 -2.46 26.56 -22.26
C ALA A 375 -1.09 25.96 -21.95
N ALA A 376 -0.79 25.72 -20.67
CA ALA A 376 0.43 25.04 -20.23
C ALA A 376 0.36 23.51 -20.32
N GLY A 377 -0.79 22.94 -20.72
CA GLY A 377 -1.00 21.49 -20.75
C GLY A 377 -0.98 20.85 -19.37
N ASN A 378 -1.32 21.60 -18.31
CA ASN A 378 -1.33 21.09 -16.95
C ASN A 378 -2.51 20.10 -16.77
N PRO A 379 -2.25 18.81 -16.44
CA PRO A 379 -3.31 17.81 -16.25
C PRO A 379 -4.34 18.18 -15.19
N TRP A 380 -3.96 19.04 -14.23
CA TRP A 380 -4.82 19.53 -13.15
C TRP A 380 -5.59 20.82 -13.48
N ALA A 381 -5.45 21.36 -14.70
CA ALA A 381 -6.23 22.52 -15.14
C ALA A 381 -7.75 22.35 -14.97
N PRO A 382 -8.37 21.18 -15.25
CA PRO A 382 -9.81 20.98 -15.09
C PRO A 382 -10.32 21.19 -13.66
N TYR A 383 -9.48 21.06 -12.62
CA TYR A 383 -9.88 21.32 -11.24
C TYR A 383 -10.37 22.76 -11.02
N ALA A 384 -9.84 23.72 -11.78
CA ALA A 384 -10.31 25.11 -11.71
C ALA A 384 -11.79 25.24 -12.10
N LEU A 385 -12.28 24.42 -13.05
CA LEU A 385 -13.68 24.38 -13.45
C LEU A 385 -14.59 23.82 -12.34
N VAL A 386 -14.08 22.85 -11.56
CA VAL A 386 -14.78 22.32 -10.39
C VAL A 386 -15.01 23.42 -9.36
N VAL A 387 -13.96 24.18 -9.02
CA VAL A 387 -14.04 25.30 -8.07
C VAL A 387 -14.94 26.42 -8.59
N ILE A 388 -14.86 26.75 -9.88
CA ILE A 388 -15.76 27.72 -10.53
C ILE A 388 -17.21 27.27 -10.39
N GLY A 389 -17.51 26.01 -10.72
CA GLY A 389 -18.88 25.50 -10.65
C GLY A 389 -19.42 25.47 -9.22
N ARG A 390 -18.63 25.10 -8.20
CA ARG A 390 -19.02 25.20 -6.78
C ARG A 390 -19.42 26.63 -6.43
N MET A 391 -18.58 27.59 -6.79
CA MET A 391 -18.82 29.00 -6.49
C MET A 391 -20.04 29.57 -7.26
N LEU A 392 -20.30 29.12 -8.48
CA LEU A 392 -21.50 29.50 -9.25
C LEU A 392 -22.77 28.89 -8.63
N LYS A 393 -22.70 27.63 -8.18
CA LYS A 393 -23.77 26.95 -7.45
C LYS A 393 -24.14 27.70 -6.17
N ASP A 394 -23.15 28.08 -5.36
CA ASP A 394 -23.35 28.85 -4.13
C ASP A 394 -24.00 30.23 -4.38
N ARG A 395 -23.79 30.80 -5.56
CA ARG A 395 -24.42 32.05 -6.02
C ARG A 395 -25.81 31.86 -6.63
N GLY A 396 -26.28 30.62 -6.77
CA GLY A 396 -27.55 30.27 -7.41
C GLY A 396 -27.52 30.26 -8.94
N ASP A 397 -26.34 30.38 -9.56
CA ASP A 397 -26.17 30.24 -11.01
C ASP A 397 -26.03 28.75 -11.37
N LEU A 398 -27.18 28.07 -11.41
CA LEU A 398 -27.24 26.64 -11.68
C LEU A 398 -26.83 26.29 -13.11
N ASP A 399 -27.10 27.16 -14.08
CA ASP A 399 -26.71 26.93 -15.48
C ASP A 399 -25.19 27.05 -15.64
N GLY A 400 -24.59 28.08 -15.04
CA GLY A 400 -23.14 28.25 -15.02
C GLY A 400 -22.41 27.17 -14.22
N TRP A 401 -22.98 26.68 -13.12
CA TRP A 401 -22.48 25.51 -12.39
C TRP A 401 -22.44 24.26 -13.29
N ARG A 402 -23.56 23.94 -13.95
CA ARG A 402 -23.66 22.78 -14.83
C ARG A 402 -22.68 22.85 -15.99
N ASP A 403 -22.59 24.00 -16.63
CA ASP A 403 -21.66 24.25 -17.73
C ASP A 403 -20.20 24.05 -17.30
N ALA A 404 -19.81 24.63 -16.16
CA ALA A 404 -18.44 24.52 -15.65
C ALA A 404 -18.06 23.07 -15.31
N TRP A 405 -18.93 22.32 -14.63
CA TRP A 405 -18.63 20.94 -14.27
C TRP A 405 -18.70 20.00 -15.48
N GLN A 406 -19.59 20.24 -16.44
CA GLN A 406 -19.60 19.50 -17.70
C GLN A 406 -18.28 19.70 -18.47
N GLN A 407 -17.76 20.93 -18.51
CA GLN A 407 -16.45 21.19 -19.11
C GLN A 407 -15.31 20.48 -18.37
N ALA A 408 -15.40 20.33 -17.04
CA ALA A 408 -14.40 19.59 -16.27
C ALA A 408 -14.41 18.09 -16.64
N ILE A 409 -15.61 17.51 -16.78
CA ILE A 409 -15.82 16.13 -17.22
C ILE A 409 -15.29 15.92 -18.65
N ASP A 410 -15.66 16.80 -19.58
CA ASP A 410 -15.24 16.72 -20.98
C ASP A 410 -13.70 16.88 -21.14
N ALA A 411 -13.07 17.58 -20.20
CA ALA A 411 -11.62 17.74 -20.13
C ALA A 411 -10.90 16.56 -19.44
N GLY A 412 -11.63 15.53 -18.99
CA GLY A 412 -11.06 14.34 -18.36
C GLY A 412 -10.57 14.55 -16.93
N TYR A 413 -11.26 15.37 -16.14
CA TYR A 413 -10.98 15.50 -14.71
C TYR A 413 -11.04 14.12 -14.00
N GLU A 414 -10.11 13.86 -13.08
CA GLU A 414 -9.93 12.53 -12.46
C GLU A 414 -11.19 12.05 -11.71
N ASP A 415 -11.91 12.95 -11.03
CA ASP A 415 -13.16 12.64 -10.32
C ASP A 415 -14.40 13.03 -11.15
N ALA A 416 -14.35 12.91 -12.48
CA ALA A 416 -15.47 13.24 -13.36
C ALA A 416 -16.77 12.49 -12.98
N ASP A 417 -16.66 11.26 -12.46
CA ASP A 417 -17.80 10.46 -12.02
C ASP A 417 -18.58 11.12 -10.87
N ASP A 418 -17.88 11.75 -9.91
CA ASP A 418 -18.50 12.45 -8.78
C ASP A 418 -19.26 13.69 -9.27
N LEU A 419 -18.69 14.42 -10.24
CA LEU A 419 -19.37 15.56 -10.88
C LEU A 419 -20.59 15.11 -11.68
N LEU A 420 -20.50 13.99 -12.40
CA LEU A 420 -21.60 13.41 -13.18
C LEU A 420 -22.76 12.97 -12.29
N GLU A 421 -22.48 12.40 -11.12
CA GLU A 421 -23.50 12.02 -10.13
C GLU A 421 -24.30 13.23 -9.66
N GLU A 422 -23.64 14.35 -9.40
CA GLU A 422 -24.33 15.54 -8.89
C GLU A 422 -25.04 16.34 -10.00
N LEU A 423 -24.49 16.37 -11.22
CA LEU A 423 -25.11 17.03 -12.39
C LEU A 423 -26.35 16.30 -12.89
N SER A 424 -26.33 14.97 -12.78
CA SER A 424 -27.43 14.10 -13.17
C SER A 424 -28.02 13.53 -11.88
N PRO A 425 -29.00 14.21 -11.25
CA PRO A 425 -29.71 13.63 -10.12
C PRO A 425 -30.16 12.22 -10.52
N PRO A 426 -30.14 11.24 -9.59
CA PRO A 426 -30.62 9.91 -9.91
C PRO A 426 -31.99 10.04 -10.58
N ALA A 427 -32.26 9.22 -11.59
CA ALA A 427 -33.63 9.03 -12.03
C ALA A 427 -34.49 8.79 -10.78
N GLU A 428 -35.75 9.22 -10.81
CA GLU A 428 -36.77 9.13 -9.75
C GLU A 428 -37.06 7.68 -9.27
N ASP A 429 -36.08 6.78 -9.26
CA ASP A 429 -36.03 5.59 -8.43
C ASP A 429 -35.57 6.02 -7.03
N ASP A 430 -36.46 6.75 -6.35
CA ASP A 430 -36.36 7.02 -4.93
C ASP A 430 -36.28 5.68 -4.20
N GLU A 431 -35.40 5.61 -3.19
CA GLU A 431 -35.33 4.46 -2.28
C GLU A 431 -36.68 4.20 -1.57
N ASP A 432 -37.69 5.07 -1.70
CA ASP A 432 -38.96 5.01 -0.99
C ASP A 432 -40.24 4.89 -1.85
N ASP A 433 -40.17 4.80 -3.18
CA ASP A 433 -41.32 4.40 -4.00
C ASP A 433 -41.40 2.86 -4.15
N GLU A 434 -42.62 2.32 -4.03
CA GLU A 434 -42.88 0.88 -3.90
C GLU A 434 -42.32 0.06 -5.08
N PRO A 435 -41.39 -0.89 -4.84
CA PRO A 435 -41.05 -1.86 -5.86
C PRO A 435 -42.26 -2.76 -6.12
N ALA A 436 -42.84 -2.65 -7.32
CA ALA A 436 -43.91 -3.49 -7.80
C ALA A 436 -43.54 -4.99 -7.67
N ASP A 437 -44.46 -5.78 -7.09
CA ASP A 437 -44.44 -7.25 -7.01
C ASP A 437 -43.28 -7.93 -6.24
N VAL A 438 -42.69 -7.31 -5.20
CA VAL A 438 -41.84 -8.07 -4.26
C VAL A 438 -42.72 -8.93 -3.33
N PRO A 439 -42.51 -10.26 -3.24
CA PRO A 439 -43.29 -11.09 -2.32
C PRO A 439 -43.13 -10.63 -0.87
N PRO A 440 -44.19 -10.66 -0.03
CA PRO A 440 -44.16 -10.11 1.33
C PRO A 440 -43.05 -10.66 2.23
N GLU A 441 -42.63 -11.90 2.00
CA GLU A 441 -41.53 -12.57 2.70
C GLU A 441 -40.14 -12.03 2.33
N PHE A 442 -39.97 -11.38 1.17
CA PHE A 442 -38.70 -10.78 0.71
C PHE A 442 -38.74 -9.24 0.74
N ASP A 443 -39.84 -8.64 1.17
CA ASP A 443 -39.96 -7.19 1.33
C ASP A 443 -39.14 -6.70 2.53
N ARG A 444 -38.26 -5.70 2.29
CA ARG A 444 -37.43 -5.05 3.31
C ARG A 444 -38.24 -4.55 4.51
N ARG A 445 -39.46 -4.07 4.29
CA ARG A 445 -40.36 -3.54 5.34
C ARG A 445 -40.82 -4.64 6.30
N ASN A 446 -40.80 -5.89 5.83
CA ASN A 446 -41.20 -7.07 6.57
C ASN A 446 -40.02 -7.86 7.15
N ALA A 447 -38.77 -7.44 6.96
CA ALA A 447 -37.58 -8.22 7.29
C ALA A 447 -37.58 -8.79 8.72
N ALA A 448 -38.09 -8.04 9.71
CA ALA A 448 -38.19 -8.52 11.10
C ALA A 448 -39.21 -9.66 11.24
N ARG A 449 -40.37 -9.52 10.59
CA ARG A 449 -41.41 -10.55 10.55
C ARG A 449 -40.94 -11.77 9.76
N THR A 450 -40.26 -11.57 8.63
CA THR A 450 -39.62 -12.64 7.87
C THR A 450 -38.60 -13.37 8.74
N GLY A 451 -37.77 -12.65 9.50
CA GLY A 451 -36.80 -13.26 10.40
C GLY A 451 -37.45 -14.16 11.44
N ILE A 452 -38.51 -13.71 12.12
CA ILE A 452 -39.28 -14.56 13.06
C ILE A 452 -39.84 -15.79 12.34
N ALA A 453 -40.45 -15.61 11.16
CA ALA A 453 -41.00 -16.71 10.38
C ALA A 453 -39.92 -17.73 9.97
N VAL A 454 -38.70 -17.27 9.66
CA VAL A 454 -37.54 -18.12 9.37
C VAL A 454 -37.11 -18.91 10.61
N LEU A 455 -37.08 -18.28 11.79
CA LEU A 455 -36.73 -18.96 13.04
C LEU A 455 -37.76 -20.02 13.46
N GLU A 456 -39.02 -19.87 13.05
CA GLU A 456 -40.10 -20.80 13.36
C GLU A 456 -40.25 -21.92 12.32
N ASN A 457 -40.09 -21.59 11.04
CA ASN A 457 -40.48 -22.45 9.93
C ASN A 457 -39.33 -22.82 8.97
N GLY A 458 -38.13 -22.27 9.19
CA GLY A 458 -36.99 -22.42 8.30
C GLY A 458 -36.98 -21.45 7.12
N LEU A 459 -36.00 -21.58 6.24
CA LEU A 459 -35.82 -20.68 5.09
C LEU A 459 -36.96 -20.84 4.06
N PRO A 460 -37.53 -19.74 3.54
CA PRO A 460 -38.50 -19.79 2.46
C PRO A 460 -37.84 -20.25 1.14
N SER A 461 -38.65 -20.78 0.23
CA SER A 461 -38.21 -21.05 -1.15
C SER A 461 -37.86 -19.76 -1.87
N LEU A 462 -36.73 -19.72 -2.58
CA LEU A 462 -36.33 -18.56 -3.38
C LEU A 462 -37.32 -18.32 -4.54
N PRO A 463 -37.66 -17.07 -4.86
CA PRO A 463 -38.50 -16.76 -6.00
C PRO A 463 -37.73 -16.98 -7.30
N GLU A 464 -38.46 -17.25 -8.40
CA GLU A 464 -37.85 -17.52 -9.72
C GLU A 464 -37.05 -16.33 -10.26
N THR A 465 -37.43 -15.10 -9.89
CA THR A 465 -36.73 -13.86 -10.27
C THR A 465 -36.26 -13.14 -9.02
N LEU A 466 -34.96 -12.84 -8.96
CA LEU A 466 -34.36 -12.03 -7.89
C LEU A 466 -34.21 -10.58 -8.35
N THR A 467 -34.47 -9.62 -7.46
CA THR A 467 -34.27 -8.19 -7.74
C THR A 467 -33.47 -7.53 -6.62
N HIS A 468 -32.80 -6.41 -6.93
CA HIS A 468 -31.99 -5.66 -5.95
C HIS A 468 -32.84 -5.07 -4.80
N HIS A 469 -34.16 -5.01 -4.95
CA HIS A 469 -35.10 -4.53 -3.93
C HIS A 469 -35.48 -5.59 -2.88
N MET A 470 -35.10 -6.86 -3.09
CA MET A 470 -35.40 -7.96 -2.17
C MET A 470 -34.42 -8.01 -1.00
N VAL A 471 -34.92 -8.46 0.16
CA VAL A 471 -34.14 -8.84 1.34
C VAL A 471 -34.32 -10.34 1.54
N ILE A 472 -33.30 -11.11 1.16
CA ILE A 472 -33.38 -12.56 1.00
C ILE A 472 -32.77 -13.25 2.22
N PRO A 473 -33.55 -13.96 3.07
CA PRO A 473 -32.98 -14.76 4.15
C PRO A 473 -32.15 -15.92 3.57
N MET A 474 -30.87 -15.96 3.92
CA MET A 474 -29.91 -16.93 3.40
C MET A 474 -29.61 -18.06 4.39
N ALA A 475 -29.59 -17.73 5.68
CA ALA A 475 -29.23 -18.65 6.74
C ALA A 475 -29.84 -18.20 8.07
N TYR A 476 -30.01 -19.14 9.01
CA TYR A 476 -30.44 -18.83 10.37
C TYR A 476 -29.80 -19.76 11.39
N TRP A 477 -29.71 -19.28 12.62
CA TRP A 477 -29.20 -20.03 13.76
C TRP A 477 -30.06 -19.75 15.00
N THR A 478 -30.37 -20.80 15.77
CA THR A 478 -31.17 -20.69 17.00
C THR A 478 -30.45 -21.30 18.19
N ALA A 479 -30.26 -20.51 19.24
CA ALA A 479 -29.87 -20.97 20.56
C ALA A 479 -31.07 -20.95 21.52
N ARG A 480 -30.84 -21.19 22.82
CA ARG A 480 -31.93 -21.23 23.82
C ARG A 480 -32.62 -19.89 24.02
N GLN A 481 -31.85 -18.80 24.01
CA GLN A 481 -32.33 -17.44 24.34
C GLN A 481 -32.07 -16.43 23.23
N THR A 482 -31.21 -16.75 22.27
CA THR A 482 -30.82 -15.86 21.17
C THR A 482 -30.91 -16.59 19.84
N ALA A 483 -31.10 -15.85 18.77
CA ALA A 483 -31.12 -16.37 17.42
C ALA A 483 -30.63 -15.31 16.43
N VAL A 484 -30.21 -15.76 15.26
CA VAL A 484 -29.72 -14.90 14.19
C VAL A 484 -30.32 -15.34 12.87
N VAL A 485 -30.70 -14.36 12.04
CA VAL A 485 -31.04 -14.57 10.62
C VAL A 485 -30.14 -13.70 9.77
N LEU A 486 -29.47 -14.31 8.81
CA LEU A 486 -28.63 -13.64 7.83
C LEU A 486 -29.46 -13.36 6.57
N PHE A 487 -29.46 -12.10 6.14
CA PHE A 487 -30.11 -11.65 4.91
C PHE A 487 -29.09 -11.16 3.88
N LEU A 488 -29.33 -11.44 2.60
CA LEU A 488 -28.74 -10.71 1.48
C LEU A 488 -29.64 -9.52 1.16
N ARG A 489 -29.07 -8.32 1.08
CA ARG A 489 -29.71 -7.13 0.53
C ARG A 489 -28.78 -6.43 -0.43
N PHE A 490 -29.29 -5.46 -1.17
CA PHE A 490 -28.46 -4.55 -1.96
C PHE A 490 -28.59 -3.12 -1.44
N HIS A 491 -27.51 -2.37 -1.53
CA HIS A 491 -27.49 -0.93 -1.30
C HIS A 491 -26.90 -0.25 -2.53
N ARG A 492 -27.34 0.97 -2.82
CA ARG A 492 -26.81 1.74 -3.93
C ARG A 492 -25.65 2.61 -3.42
N LEU A 493 -24.47 2.44 -4.01
CA LEU A 493 -23.34 3.35 -3.81
C LEU A 493 -23.03 3.94 -5.20
N ARG A 494 -23.06 5.27 -5.33
CA ARG A 494 -23.04 5.94 -6.63
C ARG A 494 -24.20 5.44 -7.52
N ARG A 495 -23.88 4.92 -8.72
CA ARG A 495 -24.84 4.35 -9.69
C ARG A 495 -24.89 2.81 -9.70
N THR A 496 -24.20 2.16 -8.78
CA THR A 496 -24.04 0.71 -8.79
C THR A 496 -24.72 0.09 -7.57
N TRP A 497 -25.43 -1.02 -7.78
CA TRP A 497 -26.00 -1.80 -6.68
C TRP A 497 -24.94 -2.75 -6.14
N HIS A 498 -24.65 -2.63 -4.85
CA HIS A 498 -23.68 -3.46 -4.15
C HIS A 498 -24.38 -4.43 -3.20
N PRO A 499 -24.07 -5.73 -3.27
CA PRO A 499 -24.61 -6.70 -2.32
C PRO A 499 -24.09 -6.43 -0.91
N MET A 500 -24.90 -6.78 0.08
CA MET A 500 -24.60 -6.62 1.49
C MET A 500 -25.19 -7.78 2.28
N ALA A 501 -24.37 -8.34 3.19
CA ALA A 501 -24.82 -9.28 4.20
C ALA A 501 -25.33 -8.51 5.43
N LEU A 502 -26.56 -8.79 5.85
CA LEU A 502 -27.23 -8.16 7.00
C LEU A 502 -27.59 -9.24 8.03
N MET A 503 -27.04 -9.12 9.24
CA MET A 503 -27.33 -9.97 10.38
C MET A 503 -28.37 -9.34 11.28
N ALA A 504 -29.54 -9.99 11.33
CA ALA A 504 -30.60 -9.65 12.26
C ALA A 504 -30.52 -10.57 13.49
N THR A 505 -30.41 -9.98 14.67
CA THR A 505 -30.40 -10.71 15.94
C THR A 505 -31.78 -10.67 16.59
N PHE A 506 -32.12 -11.76 17.27
CA PHE A 506 -33.40 -11.96 17.93
C PHE A 506 -33.18 -12.53 19.33
N THR A 507 -33.90 -11.98 20.32
CA THR A 507 -33.90 -12.45 21.70
C THR A 507 -35.24 -13.07 22.05
N ARG A 508 -35.21 -14.18 22.77
CA ARG A 508 -36.42 -14.88 23.21
C ARG A 508 -36.97 -14.25 24.48
N HIS A 509 -38.20 -13.75 24.43
CA HIS A 509 -38.92 -13.22 25.59
C HIS A 509 -40.24 -13.96 25.74
N ASP A 510 -40.47 -14.59 26.90
CA ASP A 510 -41.68 -15.35 27.23
C ASP A 510 -42.03 -16.45 26.22
N GLY A 511 -41.02 -17.03 25.58
CA GLY A 511 -41.18 -18.12 24.60
C GLY A 511 -41.28 -17.68 23.15
N GLU A 512 -41.42 -16.37 22.89
CA GLU A 512 -41.52 -15.77 21.55
C GLU A 512 -40.22 -15.07 21.14
N TRP A 513 -39.89 -15.11 19.84
CA TRP A 513 -38.75 -14.39 19.30
C TRP A 513 -39.09 -12.91 19.07
N LYS A 514 -38.23 -12.01 19.56
CA LYS A 514 -38.34 -10.57 19.29
C LYS A 514 -37.06 -10.07 18.62
N PRO A 515 -37.17 -9.24 17.57
CA PRO A 515 -36.00 -8.64 16.94
C PRO A 515 -35.33 -7.67 17.89
N ASP A 516 -34.01 -7.68 17.93
CA ASP A 516 -33.26 -6.65 18.65
C ASP A 516 -33.28 -5.33 17.87
N ALA A 517 -33.05 -4.21 18.57
CA ALA A 517 -33.18 -2.87 18.00
C ALA A 517 -32.11 -2.51 16.96
N HIS A 518 -30.96 -3.18 16.98
CA HIS A 518 -29.84 -2.88 16.10
C HIS A 518 -29.42 -4.14 15.37
N TRP A 519 -29.34 -4.06 14.05
CA TRP A 519 -28.85 -5.12 13.18
C TRP A 519 -27.55 -4.68 12.52
N HIS A 520 -26.66 -5.63 12.29
CA HIS A 520 -25.33 -5.36 11.78
C HIS A 520 -25.25 -5.73 10.30
N GLY A 521 -24.61 -4.89 9.49
CA GLY A 521 -24.45 -5.13 8.07
C GLY A 521 -23.00 -4.92 7.62
N THR A 522 -22.62 -5.60 6.55
CA THR A 522 -21.32 -5.46 5.93
C THR A 522 -21.42 -5.73 4.43
N SER A 523 -20.86 -4.83 3.62
CA SER A 523 -20.90 -4.93 2.16
C SER A 523 -20.15 -6.17 1.71
N PHE A 524 -20.70 -6.87 0.74
CA PHE A 524 -20.13 -8.09 0.18
C PHE A 524 -19.36 -7.74 -1.09
N HIS A 525 -18.16 -8.29 -1.24
CA HIS A 525 -17.39 -8.18 -2.48
C HIS A 525 -17.94 -9.18 -3.52
N ASP A 526 -17.90 -8.86 -4.82
CA ASP A 526 -18.29 -9.77 -5.88
C ASP A 526 -17.06 -10.52 -6.43
N PRO A 527 -16.83 -11.78 -6.01
CA PRO A 527 -15.63 -12.52 -6.38
C PRO A 527 -15.67 -13.03 -7.82
N PHE A 528 -16.80 -12.94 -8.52
CA PHE A 528 -16.90 -13.36 -9.92
C PHE A 528 -16.50 -12.24 -10.87
N THR A 529 -16.76 -10.98 -10.50
CA THR A 529 -16.39 -9.81 -11.31
C THR A 529 -15.06 -9.18 -10.90
N ASP A 530 -14.61 -9.39 -9.66
CA ASP A 530 -13.30 -8.90 -9.16
C ASP A 530 -12.55 -9.97 -8.33
N PRO A 531 -12.12 -11.10 -8.92
CA PRO A 531 -11.55 -12.24 -8.18
C PRO A 531 -10.23 -11.97 -7.42
N GLY A 532 -9.61 -10.80 -7.59
CA GLY A 532 -8.37 -10.38 -6.93
C GLY A 532 -8.55 -9.44 -5.74
N GLY A 533 -9.80 -9.11 -5.38
CA GLY A 533 -10.10 -8.20 -4.27
C GLY A 533 -9.49 -8.65 -2.93
N LEU A 534 -9.02 -7.69 -2.14
CA LEU A 534 -8.32 -7.91 -0.86
C LEU A 534 -9.16 -8.63 0.22
N TYR A 535 -10.45 -8.89 0.00
CA TYR A 535 -11.40 -9.39 0.99
C TYR A 535 -11.32 -10.91 1.29
N GLY A 536 -10.16 -11.54 1.05
CA GLY A 536 -9.96 -12.99 1.18
C GLY A 536 -9.13 -13.44 2.40
N LEU A 537 -9.36 -14.69 2.82
CA LEU A 537 -8.47 -15.43 3.72
C LEU A 537 -7.17 -15.77 2.98
N ALA A 538 -6.06 -15.24 3.51
CA ALA A 538 -4.70 -15.21 2.95
C ALA A 538 -4.36 -14.04 1.99
N GLY A 539 -4.94 -12.86 2.24
CA GLY A 539 -4.52 -11.57 1.65
C GLY A 539 -5.07 -10.33 2.35
N ARG A 540 -6.22 -10.48 3.04
CA ARG A 540 -6.88 -9.60 4.04
C ARG A 540 -7.35 -8.21 3.55
N PRO A 541 -8.54 -7.73 3.98
CA PRO A 541 -9.27 -8.11 5.20
C PRO A 541 -10.59 -8.87 4.98
N ILE A 542 -10.81 -9.91 5.79
CA ILE A 542 -12.17 -10.33 6.17
C ILE A 542 -12.84 -9.08 6.73
N THR A 543 -13.97 -8.69 6.17
CA THR A 543 -14.72 -7.57 6.73
C THR A 543 -15.56 -8.09 7.89
N VAL A 544 -15.38 -7.47 9.05
CA VAL A 544 -16.08 -7.83 10.28
C VAL A 544 -17.01 -6.68 10.67
N SER A 545 -18.26 -7.01 11.01
CA SER A 545 -19.23 -6.04 11.53
C SER A 545 -20.08 -6.73 12.61
N GLY A 546 -20.20 -6.10 13.78
CA GLY A 546 -20.90 -6.67 14.92
C GLY A 546 -20.55 -5.99 16.25
N SER A 547 -21.30 -6.32 17.30
CA SER A 547 -21.02 -5.96 18.69
C SER A 547 -21.68 -6.98 19.63
N LEU A 548 -21.25 -7.03 20.91
CA LEU A 548 -21.80 -7.81 22.03
C LEU A 548 -22.73 -8.99 21.64
N GLY A 549 -22.13 -10.16 21.40
CA GLY A 549 -22.86 -11.43 21.24
C GLY A 549 -22.86 -12.04 19.83
N GLY A 550 -22.44 -11.29 18.80
CA GLY A 550 -22.24 -11.86 17.46
C GLY A 550 -21.59 -10.93 16.44
N PHE A 551 -20.91 -11.51 15.46
CA PHE A 551 -20.24 -10.81 14.37
C PHE A 551 -20.47 -11.53 13.03
N ILE A 552 -20.58 -10.75 11.95
CA ILE A 552 -20.50 -11.26 10.58
C ILE A 552 -19.04 -11.22 10.16
N CYS A 553 -18.51 -12.35 9.71
CA CYS A 553 -17.25 -12.45 8.99
C CYS A 553 -17.57 -12.89 7.56
N HIS A 554 -17.05 -12.24 6.54
CA HIS A 554 -17.18 -12.75 5.17
C HIS A 554 -15.92 -12.56 4.36
N GLY A 555 -15.80 -13.39 3.33
CA GLY A 555 -14.68 -13.35 2.41
C GLY A 555 -14.61 -14.59 1.54
N THR A 556 -13.51 -14.69 0.80
CA THR A 556 -13.15 -15.86 0.01
C THR A 556 -12.17 -16.73 0.80
N ALA A 557 -12.30 -18.05 0.67
CA ALA A 557 -11.36 -19.01 1.24
C ALA A 557 -10.70 -19.80 0.11
N ALA A 558 -9.38 -19.99 0.18
CA ALA A 558 -8.67 -20.76 -0.83
C ALA A 558 -9.25 -22.19 -0.95
N PRO A 559 -9.22 -22.83 -2.14
CA PRO A 559 -9.71 -24.20 -2.33
C PRO A 559 -9.12 -25.25 -1.37
N ALA A 560 -7.92 -24.98 -0.86
CA ALA A 560 -7.22 -25.80 0.13
C ALA A 560 -7.87 -25.78 1.53
N VAL A 561 -8.66 -24.75 1.86
CA VAL A 561 -9.41 -24.66 3.11
C VAL A 561 -10.63 -25.58 3.01
N LYS A 562 -10.69 -26.57 3.88
CA LYS A 562 -11.79 -27.55 3.97
C LYS A 562 -12.61 -27.42 5.24
N TYR A 563 -12.06 -26.76 6.26
CA TYR A 563 -12.80 -26.45 7.48
C TYR A 563 -12.49 -25.05 7.95
N LEU A 564 -13.48 -24.42 8.57
CA LEU A 564 -13.27 -23.27 9.42
C LEU A 564 -13.47 -23.68 10.88
N ALA A 565 -12.63 -23.15 11.75
CA ALA A 565 -12.68 -23.43 13.17
C ALA A 565 -12.80 -22.13 13.95
N LEU A 566 -13.83 -22.05 14.78
CA LEU A 566 -13.95 -21.01 15.80
C LEU A 566 -13.21 -21.47 17.04
N ILE A 567 -12.26 -20.67 17.52
CA ILE A 567 -11.44 -20.94 18.69
C ILE A 567 -11.79 -19.91 19.76
N GLN A 568 -12.20 -20.40 20.93
CA GLN A 568 -12.50 -19.59 22.11
C GLN A 568 -12.09 -20.34 23.38
N ASP A 569 -11.36 -19.71 24.30
CA ASP A 569 -10.96 -20.30 25.59
C ASP A 569 -10.34 -21.71 25.47
N GLY A 570 -9.60 -21.96 24.38
CA GLY A 570 -9.00 -23.27 24.08
C GLY A 570 -9.99 -24.34 23.58
N HIS A 571 -11.28 -23.99 23.42
CA HIS A 571 -12.28 -24.81 22.75
C HIS A 571 -12.31 -24.51 21.24
N GLN A 572 -12.47 -25.54 20.42
CA GLN A 572 -12.48 -25.43 18.96
C GLN A 572 -13.77 -26.04 18.38
N ASP A 573 -14.64 -25.22 17.80
CA ASP A 573 -15.79 -25.67 17.00
C ASP A 573 -15.42 -25.67 15.52
N ARG A 574 -15.42 -26.84 14.88
CA ARG A 574 -15.00 -27.03 13.48
C ARG A 574 -16.21 -27.25 12.57
N ARG A 575 -16.27 -26.51 11.47
CA ARG A 575 -17.33 -26.61 10.46
C ARG A 575 -16.73 -26.92 9.08
N PRO A 576 -17.26 -27.93 8.36
CA PRO A 576 -16.85 -28.17 6.98
C PRO A 576 -17.21 -26.98 6.10
N LEU A 577 -16.34 -26.69 5.15
CA LEU A 577 -16.55 -25.63 4.18
C LEU A 577 -16.89 -26.26 2.83
N ASP A 578 -18.19 -26.31 2.53
CA ASP A 578 -18.70 -26.89 1.28
C ASP A 578 -18.56 -25.92 0.08
N ASN A 579 -18.23 -24.65 0.34
CA ASN A 579 -18.07 -23.62 -0.68
C ASN A 579 -16.95 -22.62 -0.32
N HIS A 580 -16.20 -22.17 -1.33
CA HIS A 580 -15.01 -21.31 -1.18
C HIS A 580 -15.33 -19.80 -1.13
N PHE A 581 -16.60 -19.43 -1.12
CA PHE A 581 -17.09 -18.05 -0.94
C PHE A 581 -18.31 -18.02 -0.02
N GLY A 582 -18.43 -17.01 0.84
CA GLY A 582 -19.62 -16.83 1.66
C GLY A 582 -19.49 -15.84 2.82
N ALA A 583 -20.62 -15.62 3.50
CA ALA A 583 -20.67 -14.97 4.80
C ALA A 583 -20.83 -16.03 5.89
N TRP A 584 -20.05 -15.87 6.95
CA TRP A 584 -20.13 -16.65 8.18
C TRP A 584 -20.65 -15.76 9.30
N VAL A 585 -21.62 -16.29 10.04
CA VAL A 585 -22.14 -15.65 11.23
C VAL A 585 -21.56 -16.37 12.43
N ILE A 586 -20.88 -15.64 13.28
CA ILE A 586 -20.33 -16.15 14.54
C ILE A 586 -21.17 -15.56 15.67
N CYS A 587 -21.83 -16.41 16.44
CA CYS A 587 -22.59 -16.02 17.62
C CYS A 587 -21.96 -16.69 18.85
N ALA A 588 -21.52 -15.88 19.82
CA ALA A 588 -20.88 -16.37 21.04
C ALA A 588 -21.52 -15.68 22.25
N GLU A 589 -21.80 -16.43 23.32
CA GLU A 589 -22.42 -15.88 24.54
C GLU A 589 -21.47 -14.93 25.30
N THR A 590 -20.15 -15.04 25.05
CA THR A 590 -19.11 -14.10 25.51
C THR A 590 -18.23 -13.75 24.30
N PRO A 591 -18.02 -12.48 23.94
CA PRO A 591 -17.26 -12.10 22.75
C PRO A 591 -15.76 -11.82 23.00
N ASP A 592 -15.28 -11.99 24.24
CA ASP A 592 -13.90 -11.66 24.59
C ASP A 592 -12.94 -12.74 24.04
N GLN A 593 -12.03 -12.33 23.15
CA GLN A 593 -10.96 -13.15 22.55
C GLN A 593 -11.44 -14.37 21.75
N LEU A 594 -11.89 -14.12 20.52
CA LEU A 594 -12.27 -15.15 19.54
C LEU A 594 -11.22 -15.20 18.42
N ALA A 595 -10.89 -16.40 17.95
CA ALA A 595 -10.08 -16.59 16.74
C ALA A 595 -10.80 -17.48 15.72
N VAL A 596 -10.60 -17.18 14.43
CA VAL A 596 -11.08 -18.01 13.33
C VAL A 596 -9.88 -18.60 12.61
N ALA A 597 -9.78 -19.92 12.62
CA ALA A 597 -8.73 -20.68 11.94
C ALA A 597 -9.27 -21.37 10.69
N ALA A 598 -8.52 -21.28 9.59
CA ALA A 598 -8.75 -22.03 8.37
C ALA A 598 -7.92 -23.32 8.39
N LEU A 599 -8.56 -24.47 8.18
CA LEU A 599 -7.92 -25.78 8.24
C LEU A 599 -8.00 -26.51 6.89
N ASP A 600 -6.96 -27.31 6.59
CA ASP A 600 -6.95 -28.22 5.45
C ASP A 600 -7.78 -29.51 5.69
N GLU A 601 -7.79 -30.42 4.71
CA GLU A 601 -8.50 -31.71 4.81
C GLU A 601 -8.06 -32.59 5.99
N ASN A 602 -6.83 -32.41 6.48
CA ASN A 602 -6.23 -33.14 7.59
C ASN A 602 -6.45 -32.45 8.94
N GLY A 603 -7.08 -31.26 8.94
CA GLY A 603 -7.29 -30.45 10.13
C GLY A 603 -6.06 -29.64 10.55
N THR A 604 -5.07 -29.47 9.68
CA THR A 604 -3.90 -28.61 9.89
C THR A 604 -4.30 -27.16 9.72
N THR A 605 -3.95 -26.30 10.69
CA THR A 605 -4.17 -24.85 10.58
C THR A 605 -3.30 -24.26 9.48
N LEU A 606 -3.96 -23.72 8.44
CA LEU A 606 -3.33 -23.01 7.33
C LEU A 606 -3.13 -21.52 7.66
N THR A 607 -4.11 -20.90 8.31
CA THR A 607 -4.03 -19.52 8.80
C THR A 607 -5.03 -19.30 9.92
N GLU A 608 -4.81 -18.28 10.75
CA GLU A 608 -5.67 -17.90 11.87
C GLU A 608 -5.77 -16.37 11.97
N ILE A 609 -6.96 -15.89 12.34
CA ILE A 609 -7.26 -14.47 12.55
C ILE A 609 -7.86 -14.32 13.94
N GLU A 610 -7.21 -13.52 14.78
CA GLU A 610 -7.80 -13.04 16.04
C GLU A 610 -8.81 -11.94 15.74
N LEU A 611 -10.04 -12.15 16.19
CA LEU A 611 -11.11 -11.17 16.15
C LEU A 611 -11.06 -10.39 17.47
N THR A 612 -10.43 -9.22 17.44
CA THR A 612 -10.53 -8.23 18.50
C THR A 612 -11.80 -7.41 18.27
N SER A 613 -12.53 -7.07 19.35
CA SER A 613 -13.64 -6.13 19.23
C SER A 613 -13.11 -4.82 18.64
N PRO A 614 -13.74 -4.25 17.60
CA PRO A 614 -13.32 -2.97 17.02
C PRO A 614 -13.37 -1.83 18.04
#